data_AF-A0A226DYY5-F1
#
_entry.id   AF-A0A226DYY5-F1
#
_cell.length_a   1.000
_cell.length_b   1.000
_cell.length_c   1.000
_cell.angle_alpha   90.00
_cell.angle_beta   90.00
_cell.angle_gamma   90.00
#
_symmetry.space_group_name_H-M   'P 1'
#
loop_
_entity.id
_entity.type
_entity.pdbx_description
1 polymer ?
#
loop_
_entity_poly.entity_id
_entity_poly.type
_entity_poly.pdbx_seq_one_letter_code
_entity_poly.pdbx_strand_id
1 'polypeptide(L)'
;MLRNLVLVCVLVGVVVAKNHIQDQTIYKILNKSDNGALTITSDNSGTDDMKVRVQSWSDAAGQKWKSKQPLLAKSFEFKPTSNDQIRLDADSLSNVYARMVSGQDTKSWYVKDMGEGVFQIKNYVSGTCIASQGLTKPVKLMSCDNSPPQQWTFTPL
;
A
#
# COMPACT_ATOMS: atom_id res chain seq x y z
N MET A 1 -1.37 -61.11 -11.77
CA MET A 1 -1.74 -59.99 -10.87
C MET A 1 -0.62 -58.95 -10.92
N LEU A 2 -0.78 -57.90 -11.71
CA LEU A 2 0.18 -56.78 -11.75
C LEU A 2 -0.10 -55.84 -10.57
N ARG A 3 0.92 -55.56 -9.76
CA ARG A 3 0.87 -54.52 -8.72
C ARG A 3 1.24 -53.18 -9.35
N ASN A 4 0.29 -52.26 -9.38
CA ASN A 4 0.51 -50.85 -9.73
C ASN A 4 1.34 -50.19 -8.62
N LEU A 5 2.56 -49.75 -8.96
CA LEU A 5 3.38 -48.89 -8.13
C LEU A 5 3.02 -47.44 -8.51
N VAL A 6 2.26 -46.75 -7.66
CA VAL A 6 1.98 -45.33 -7.84
C VAL A 6 3.20 -44.54 -7.36
N LEU A 7 3.93 -43.97 -8.31
CA LEU A 7 5.05 -43.05 -8.06
C LEU A 7 4.46 -41.69 -7.67
N VAL A 8 4.38 -41.39 -6.37
CA VAL A 8 4.00 -40.06 -5.89
C VAL A 8 5.22 -39.15 -5.99
N CYS A 9 5.24 -38.34 -7.05
CA CYS A 9 6.25 -37.31 -7.26
C CYS A 9 5.86 -36.08 -6.41
N VAL A 10 6.44 -35.94 -5.21
CA VAL A 10 6.29 -34.73 -4.40
C VAL A 10 7.28 -33.69 -4.94
N LEU A 11 6.80 -32.85 -5.85
CA LEU A 11 7.50 -31.63 -6.25
C LEU A 11 7.47 -30.65 -5.08
N VAL A 12 8.52 -30.65 -4.26
CA VAL A 12 8.82 -29.54 -3.35
C VAL A 12 9.36 -28.39 -4.20
N GLY A 13 8.46 -27.68 -4.87
CA GLY A 13 8.78 -26.38 -5.44
C GLY A 13 8.99 -25.41 -4.30
N VAL A 14 10.25 -25.11 -3.96
CA VAL A 14 10.59 -23.90 -3.21
C VAL A 14 10.23 -22.74 -4.14
N VAL A 15 8.99 -22.26 -4.04
CA VAL A 15 8.60 -20.98 -4.60
C VAL A 15 9.37 -19.96 -3.78
N VAL A 16 10.44 -19.43 -4.36
CA VAL A 16 11.00 -18.15 -3.91
C VAL A 16 9.88 -17.16 -4.11
N ALA A 17 9.13 -16.89 -3.04
CA ALA A 17 8.07 -15.92 -3.05
C ALA A 17 8.73 -14.58 -3.41
N LYS A 18 8.59 -14.17 -4.67
CA LYS A 18 8.78 -12.76 -5.03
C LYS A 18 7.95 -11.97 -4.02
N ASN A 19 8.57 -10.97 -3.40
CA ASN A 19 7.94 -10.05 -2.46
C ASN A 19 6.82 -9.29 -3.18
N HIS A 20 5.69 -9.96 -3.43
CA HIS A 20 4.51 -9.39 -4.02
C HIS A 20 3.54 -9.07 -2.90
N ILE A 21 2.91 -7.91 -2.99
CA ILE A 21 1.77 -7.58 -2.13
C ILE A 21 0.66 -8.60 -2.43
N GLN A 22 0.18 -9.23 -1.37
CA GLN A 22 -0.89 -10.21 -1.39
C GLN A 22 -2.23 -9.51 -1.22
N ASP A 23 -3.28 -10.02 -1.84
CA ASP A 23 -4.64 -9.54 -1.61
C ASP A 23 -5.09 -9.84 -0.17
N GLN A 24 -5.97 -9.00 0.37
CA GLN A 24 -6.56 -9.10 1.72
C GLN A 24 -5.58 -9.13 2.89
N THR A 25 -4.31 -8.79 2.69
CA THR A 25 -3.28 -8.82 3.73
C THR A 25 -3.14 -7.45 4.41
N ILE A 26 -2.90 -7.45 5.72
CA ILE A 26 -2.67 -6.23 6.50
C ILE A 26 -1.17 -5.96 6.53
N TYR A 27 -0.80 -4.71 6.22
CA TYR A 27 0.58 -4.27 6.18
C TYR A 27 0.85 -3.10 7.12
N LYS A 28 2.05 -3.08 7.68
CA LYS A 28 2.77 -1.87 8.04
C LYS A 28 3.53 -1.38 6.80
N ILE A 29 3.30 -0.12 6.40
CA ILE A 29 3.91 0.49 5.22
C ILE A 29 4.88 1.58 5.70
N LEU A 30 6.20 1.37 5.56
CA LEU A 30 7.22 2.31 6.05
C LEU A 30 7.94 3.00 4.90
N ASN A 31 8.22 4.28 5.04
CA ASN A 31 9.05 5.00 4.09
C ASN A 31 10.54 4.69 4.32
N LYS A 32 11.31 4.56 3.24
CA LYS A 32 12.74 4.26 3.33
C LYS A 32 13.58 5.44 3.81
N SER A 33 13.18 6.68 3.52
CA SER A 33 13.99 7.87 3.85
C SER A 33 13.98 8.22 5.33
N ASP A 34 12.86 7.98 6.02
CA ASP A 34 12.65 8.43 7.40
C ASP A 34 12.12 7.35 8.36
N ASN A 35 11.94 6.11 7.85
CA ASN A 35 11.40 4.96 8.58
C ASN A 35 10.01 5.20 9.19
N GLY A 36 9.29 6.23 8.75
CA GLY A 36 7.96 6.55 9.23
C GLY A 36 6.89 5.75 8.51
N ALA A 37 5.83 5.43 9.25
CA ALA A 37 4.67 4.71 8.79
C ALA A 37 3.68 5.62 8.06
N LEU A 38 3.14 5.12 6.95
CA LEU A 38 1.96 5.71 6.31
C LEU A 38 0.79 5.65 7.29
N THR A 39 0.27 6.81 7.67
CA THR A 39 -0.65 6.95 8.80
C THR A 39 -1.82 7.84 8.42
N ILE A 40 -3.05 7.40 8.68
CA ILE A 40 -4.18 8.32 8.69
C ILE A 40 -4.22 9.09 10.01
N THR A 41 -4.48 10.39 9.93
CA THR A 41 -4.70 11.25 11.09
C THR A 41 -6.04 11.95 10.91
N SER A 42 -6.88 11.96 11.96
CA SER A 42 -7.98 12.92 12.01
C SER A 42 -7.39 14.32 12.01
N ASP A 43 -7.96 15.23 11.23
CA ASP A 43 -7.48 16.61 11.20
C ASP A 43 -8.47 17.61 11.83
N ASN A 44 -9.45 17.10 12.59
CA ASN A 44 -10.51 17.86 13.27
C ASN A 44 -11.18 18.91 12.36
N SER A 45 -11.08 18.76 11.03
CA SER A 45 -11.48 19.79 10.06
C SER A 45 -12.98 19.79 9.76
N GLY A 46 -13.73 18.82 10.33
CA GLY A 46 -15.15 18.63 10.04
C GLY A 46 -15.43 18.13 8.62
N THR A 47 -14.39 17.76 7.87
CA THR A 47 -14.51 17.12 6.54
C THR A 47 -14.36 15.60 6.67
N ASP A 48 -14.96 14.84 5.74
CA ASP A 48 -14.79 13.38 5.64
C ASP A 48 -13.38 12.96 5.15
N ASP A 49 -12.47 13.93 4.98
CA ASP A 49 -11.14 13.75 4.42
C ASP A 49 -10.10 13.58 5.53
N MET A 50 -9.69 12.34 5.78
CA MET A 50 -8.61 12.08 6.74
C MET A 50 -7.25 12.33 6.07
N LYS A 51 -6.41 13.17 6.67
CA LYS A 51 -5.05 13.42 6.14
C LYS A 51 -4.19 12.17 6.26
N VAL A 52 -3.43 11.87 5.21
CA VAL A 52 -2.42 10.81 5.22
C VAL A 52 -1.05 11.44 5.41
N ARG A 53 -0.35 10.99 6.45
CA ARG A 53 0.95 11.50 6.89
C ARG A 53 1.95 10.39 7.05
N VAL A 54 3.20 10.79 7.27
CA VAL A 54 4.24 9.91 7.79
C VAL A 54 4.36 10.13 9.29
N GLN A 55 4.28 9.08 10.11
CA GLN A 55 4.47 9.16 11.57
C GLN A 55 5.35 8.01 12.07
N SER A 56 5.95 8.16 13.25
CA SER A 56 6.63 7.03 13.89
C SER A 56 5.65 5.87 14.10
N TRP A 57 6.11 4.66 13.85
CA TRP A 57 5.31 3.46 14.10
C TRP A 57 4.97 3.32 15.59
N SER A 58 3.69 3.15 15.89
CA SER A 58 3.14 2.96 17.24
C SER A 58 2.14 1.81 17.32
N ASP A 59 2.02 1.01 16.25
CA ASP A 59 1.05 -0.08 16.11
C ASP A 59 -0.43 0.37 16.17
N ALA A 60 -0.69 1.67 15.97
CA ALA A 60 -2.04 2.21 15.94
C ALA A 60 -2.83 1.70 14.71
N ALA A 61 -4.15 1.51 14.86
CA ALA A 61 -5.02 1.02 13.79
C ALA A 61 -4.97 1.88 12.51
N GLY A 62 -4.72 3.20 12.66
CA GLY A 62 -4.55 4.13 11.54
C GLY A 62 -3.23 3.99 10.76
N GLN A 63 -2.32 3.12 11.20
CA GLN A 63 -1.04 2.80 10.55
C GLN A 63 -1.04 1.43 9.87
N LYS A 64 -2.11 0.65 10.04
CA LYS A 64 -2.27 -0.69 9.50
C LYS A 64 -3.16 -0.61 8.27
N TRP A 65 -2.67 -1.09 7.13
CA TRP A 65 -3.35 -0.96 5.84
C TRP A 65 -3.63 -2.33 5.25
N LYS A 66 -4.91 -2.66 5.07
CA LYS A 66 -5.36 -3.85 4.34
C LYS A 66 -5.29 -3.57 2.84
N SER A 67 -4.57 -4.41 2.11
CA SER A 67 -4.61 -4.43 0.65
C SER A 67 -5.92 -5.04 0.16
N LYS A 68 -6.45 -4.51 -0.94
CA LYS A 68 -7.51 -5.15 -1.71
C LYS A 68 -7.18 -5.02 -3.20
N GLN A 69 -7.02 -6.16 -3.87
CA GLN A 69 -6.86 -6.21 -5.31
C GLN A 69 -8.19 -6.63 -5.95
N PRO A 70 -8.86 -5.76 -6.72
CA PRO A 70 -10.02 -6.17 -7.50
C PRO A 70 -9.65 -7.30 -8.48
N LEU A 71 -10.53 -8.30 -8.65
CA LEU A 71 -10.25 -9.57 -9.37
C LEU A 71 -9.68 -9.42 -10.79
N LEU A 72 -9.92 -8.29 -11.45
CA LEU A 72 -9.46 -8.02 -12.82
C LEU A 72 -8.47 -6.83 -12.90
N ALA A 73 -8.12 -6.23 -11.76
CA ALA A 73 -7.26 -5.06 -11.71
C ALA A 73 -5.81 -5.43 -11.42
N LYS A 74 -4.89 -4.71 -12.06
CA LYS A 74 -3.44 -4.73 -11.75
C LYS A 74 -3.06 -3.69 -10.69
N SER A 75 -4.05 -3.15 -9.99
CA SER A 75 -3.92 -2.12 -8.96
C SER A 75 -4.50 -2.60 -7.64
N PHE A 76 -4.11 -1.93 -6.56
CA PHE A 76 -4.59 -2.14 -5.22
C PHE A 76 -5.40 -0.94 -4.74
N GLU A 77 -6.40 -1.22 -3.93
CA GLU A 77 -6.93 -0.29 -2.94
C GLU A 77 -6.23 -0.55 -1.60
N PHE A 78 -5.95 0.52 -0.84
CA PHE A 78 -5.47 0.41 0.54
C PHE A 78 -6.52 0.93 1.51
N LYS A 79 -6.87 0.10 2.49
CA LYS A 79 -7.89 0.40 3.50
C LYS A 79 -7.23 0.47 4.87
N PRO A 80 -7.37 1.56 5.64
CA PRO A 80 -6.88 1.55 7.00
C PRO A 80 -7.74 0.60 7.86
N THR A 81 -7.14 -0.08 8.82
CA THR A 81 -7.90 -0.99 9.71
C THR A 81 -8.80 -0.25 10.71
N SER A 82 -8.54 1.04 10.94
CA SER A 82 -9.37 1.88 11.81
C SER A 82 -10.74 2.25 11.23
N ASN A 83 -10.91 2.15 9.90
CA ASN A 83 -12.17 2.40 9.21
C ASN A 83 -12.16 1.72 7.83
N ASP A 84 -13.00 0.71 7.65
CA ASP A 84 -13.06 -0.10 6.42
C ASP A 84 -13.90 0.52 5.29
N GLN A 85 -14.54 1.68 5.53
CA GLN A 85 -15.31 2.43 4.55
C GLN A 85 -14.46 3.43 3.77
N ILE A 86 -13.29 3.81 4.29
CA ILE A 86 -12.38 4.76 3.63
C ILE A 86 -11.25 4.06 2.88
N ARG A 87 -10.70 4.73 1.86
CA ARG A 87 -9.60 4.26 1.02
C ARG A 87 -8.54 5.34 0.91
N LEU A 88 -7.29 4.91 0.79
CA LEU A 88 -6.20 5.78 0.34
C LEU A 88 -6.57 6.38 -1.02
N ASP A 89 -6.51 7.70 -1.12
CA ASP A 89 -7.05 8.46 -2.23
C ASP A 89 -6.16 9.63 -2.61
N ALA A 90 -6.14 9.96 -3.89
CA ALA A 90 -5.47 11.09 -4.49
C ALA A 90 -6.48 12.18 -4.84
N ASP A 91 -6.14 13.45 -4.63
CA ASP A 91 -6.87 14.57 -5.22
C ASP A 91 -6.15 15.17 -6.43
N SER A 92 -6.81 16.11 -7.11
CA SER A 92 -6.25 16.84 -8.25
C SER A 92 -5.18 17.87 -7.87
N LEU A 93 -5.00 18.14 -6.57
CA LEU A 93 -4.05 19.12 -6.02
C LEU A 93 -2.80 18.45 -5.45
N SER A 94 -2.52 17.21 -5.86
CA SER A 94 -1.36 16.42 -5.44
C SER A 94 -1.30 16.09 -3.95
N ASN A 95 -2.45 16.09 -3.28
CA ASN A 95 -2.59 15.62 -1.90
C ASN A 95 -3.02 14.15 -1.87
N VAL A 96 -2.74 13.52 -0.74
CA VAL A 96 -3.19 12.16 -0.43
C VAL A 96 -4.01 12.19 0.85
N TYR A 97 -5.20 11.60 0.78
CA TYR A 97 -6.16 11.50 1.86
C TYR A 97 -6.61 10.05 2.04
N ALA A 98 -7.36 9.79 3.10
CA ALA A 98 -8.22 8.63 3.20
C ALA A 98 -9.68 9.09 3.23
N ARG A 99 -10.45 8.69 2.22
CA ARG A 99 -11.82 9.18 1.97
C ARG A 99 -12.79 8.04 1.73
N MET A 100 -14.07 8.28 1.97
CA MET A 100 -15.14 7.34 1.61
C MET A 100 -15.07 6.97 0.13
N VAL A 101 -15.53 5.77 -0.20
CA VAL A 101 -15.59 5.31 -1.59
C VAL A 101 -16.61 6.14 -2.37
N SER A 102 -16.12 7.03 -3.23
CA SER A 102 -16.92 7.77 -4.19
C SER A 102 -16.26 7.75 -5.57
N GLY A 103 -17.07 7.38 -6.56
CA GLY A 103 -17.07 7.69 -8.01
C GLY A 103 -15.81 7.76 -8.87
N GLN A 104 -14.57 7.57 -8.38
CA GLN A 104 -13.37 7.70 -9.22
C GLN A 104 -12.26 6.69 -8.90
N ASP A 105 -11.50 6.33 -9.94
CA ASP A 105 -10.33 5.44 -9.91
C ASP A 105 -9.11 6.04 -9.18
N THR A 106 -9.23 7.23 -8.58
CA THR A 106 -8.16 7.89 -7.82
C THR A 106 -7.74 7.12 -6.56
N LYS A 107 -8.53 6.13 -6.16
CA LYS A 107 -8.29 5.19 -5.05
C LYS A 107 -7.55 3.91 -5.47
N SER A 108 -7.24 3.78 -6.76
CA SER A 108 -6.45 2.68 -7.32
C SER A 108 -4.97 3.03 -7.37
N TRP A 109 -4.14 2.11 -6.89
CA TRP A 109 -2.70 2.30 -6.76
C TRP A 109 -1.94 1.12 -7.37
N TYR A 110 -1.02 1.42 -8.28
CA TYR A 110 -0.01 0.46 -8.70
C TYR A 110 1.07 0.39 -7.63
N VAL A 111 1.44 -0.82 -7.23
CA VAL A 111 2.64 -1.04 -6.42
C VAL A 111 3.71 -1.65 -7.31
N LYS A 112 4.73 -0.85 -7.59
CA LYS A 112 5.85 -1.24 -8.44
C LYS A 112 7.00 -1.70 -7.56
N ASP A 113 7.38 -2.97 -7.70
CA ASP A 113 8.58 -3.53 -7.07
C ASP A 113 9.83 -2.89 -7.69
N MET A 114 10.70 -2.37 -6.83
CA MET A 114 11.98 -1.74 -7.16
C MET A 114 13.18 -2.64 -6.83
N GLY A 115 12.93 -3.86 -6.34
CA GLY A 115 13.93 -4.80 -5.84
C GLY A 115 14.02 -4.79 -4.31
N GLU A 116 14.53 -5.89 -3.74
CA GLU A 116 14.87 -6.00 -2.31
C GLU A 116 13.70 -5.72 -1.35
N GLY A 117 12.45 -5.94 -1.77
CA GLY A 117 11.27 -5.67 -0.94
C GLY A 117 10.94 -4.18 -0.78
N VAL A 118 11.46 -3.35 -1.69
CA VAL A 118 11.18 -1.91 -1.77
C VAL A 118 10.24 -1.64 -2.93
N PHE A 119 9.28 -0.75 -2.71
CA PHE A 119 8.22 -0.48 -3.66
C PHE A 119 7.99 1.02 -3.87
N GLN A 120 7.50 1.39 -5.05
CA GLN A 120 6.82 2.66 -5.28
C GLN A 120 5.31 2.46 -5.27
N ILE A 121 4.60 3.40 -4.66
CA ILE A 121 3.13 3.45 -4.66
C ILE A 121 2.72 4.54 -5.65
N LYS A 122 2.25 4.13 -6.84
CA LYS A 122 1.92 5.00 -7.96
C LYS A 122 0.41 5.09 -8.14
N ASN A 123 -0.14 6.29 -8.16
CA ASN A 123 -1.56 6.50 -8.43
C ASN A 123 -1.91 6.05 -9.85
N TYR A 124 -3.02 5.31 -10.00
CA TYR A 124 -3.45 4.77 -11.28
C TYR A 124 -3.78 5.87 -12.31
N VAL A 125 -4.47 6.93 -11.88
CA VAL A 125 -5.00 7.99 -12.76
C VAL A 125 -3.91 9.00 -13.13
N SER A 126 -3.25 9.60 -12.14
CA SER A 126 -2.28 10.66 -12.38
C SER A 126 -0.89 10.14 -12.78
N GLY A 127 -0.59 8.87 -12.52
CA GLY A 127 0.73 8.30 -12.76
C GLY A 127 1.83 8.86 -11.85
N THR A 128 1.48 9.61 -10.81
CA THR A 128 2.41 10.16 -9.82
C THR A 128 2.61 9.19 -8.65
N CYS A 129 3.73 9.32 -7.93
CA CYS A 129 4.10 8.47 -6.82
C CYS A 129 3.88 9.17 -5.48
N ILE A 130 3.48 8.41 -4.46
CA ILE A 130 3.43 8.89 -3.08
C ILE A 130 4.86 9.12 -2.59
N ALA A 131 5.15 10.35 -2.17
CA ALA A 131 6.42 10.78 -1.60
C ALA A 131 6.23 11.21 -0.14
N SER A 132 7.08 10.71 0.75
CA SER A 132 7.25 11.29 2.08
C SER A 132 7.76 12.72 1.96
N GLN A 133 7.27 13.60 2.83
CA GLN A 133 7.78 14.95 3.03
C GLN A 133 8.51 15.07 4.38
N GLY A 134 8.85 13.93 4.99
CA GLY A 134 9.44 13.80 6.33
C GLY A 134 8.41 13.43 7.40
N LEU A 135 8.93 12.98 8.55
CA LEU A 135 8.12 12.63 9.73
C LEU A 135 7.17 13.76 10.12
N THR A 136 5.95 13.39 10.53
CA THR A 136 4.81 14.23 10.91
C THR A 136 4.17 15.06 9.79
N LYS A 137 4.77 15.04 8.59
CA LYS A 137 4.27 15.78 7.41
C LYS A 137 3.27 14.94 6.60
N PRO A 138 2.31 15.59 5.91
CA PRO A 138 1.48 14.91 4.94
C PRO A 138 2.33 14.35 3.80
N VAL A 139 1.95 13.19 3.27
CA VAL A 139 2.54 12.69 2.03
C VAL A 139 2.00 13.50 0.84
N LYS A 140 2.76 13.52 -0.25
CA LYS A 140 2.39 14.24 -1.47
C LYS A 140 2.52 13.33 -2.69
N LEU A 141 1.78 13.67 -3.73
CA LEU A 141 1.97 13.09 -5.05
C LEU A 141 3.04 13.90 -5.80
N MET A 142 4.03 13.19 -6.34
CA MET A 142 5.12 13.79 -7.09
C MET A 142 5.43 12.94 -8.33
N SER A 143 6.09 13.53 -9.32
CA SER A 143 6.65 12.76 -10.44
C SER A 143 7.53 11.63 -9.91
N CYS A 144 7.30 10.41 -10.41
CA CYS A 144 8.03 9.24 -9.95
C CYS A 144 9.52 9.36 -10.35
N ASP A 145 10.42 9.43 -9.37
CA ASP A 145 11.86 9.64 -9.56
C ASP A 145 12.74 8.57 -8.88
N ASN A 146 12.10 7.61 -8.20
CA ASN A 146 12.75 6.53 -7.44
C ASN A 146 13.62 7.01 -6.26
N SER A 147 13.47 8.26 -5.83
CA SER A 147 14.17 8.77 -4.65
C SER A 147 13.74 8.05 -3.37
N PRO A 148 14.57 8.00 -2.32
CA PRO A 148 14.22 7.35 -1.05
C PRO A 148 12.87 7.80 -0.44
N PRO A 149 12.45 9.07 -0.53
CA PRO A 149 11.12 9.49 -0.08
C PRO A 149 9.95 8.84 -0.84
N GLN A 150 10.17 8.32 -2.05
CA GLN A 150 9.15 7.59 -2.83
C GLN A 150 9.26 6.07 -2.69
N GLN A 151 10.20 5.58 -1.89
CA GLN A 151 10.44 4.17 -1.66
C GLN A 151 9.80 3.74 -0.35
N TRP A 152 9.00 2.68 -0.40
CA TRP A 152 8.20 2.16 0.70
C TRP A 152 8.45 0.67 0.88
N THR A 153 8.47 0.19 2.12
CA THR A 153 8.47 -1.24 2.44
C THR A 153 7.09 -1.66 2.90
N PHE A 154 6.70 -2.88 2.56
CA PHE A 154 5.44 -3.49 2.99
C PHE A 154 5.77 -4.68 3.86
N THR A 155 5.51 -4.56 5.18
CA THR A 155 5.71 -5.65 6.15
C THR A 155 4.35 -6.22 6.54
N PRO A 156 4.04 -7.49 6.23
CA PRO A 156 2.83 -8.16 6.72
C PRO A 156 2.74 -8.12 8.25
N LEU A 157 1.53 -7.99 8.78
CA LEU A 157 1.22 -8.00 10.22
C LEU A 157 0.34 -9.20 10.59
#